data_AF-A0A1M4Z5I8-F1
#
_entry.id   AF-A0A1M4Z5I8-F1
#
_cell.length_a   1.000
_cell.length_b   1.000
_cell.length_c   1.000
_cell.angle_alpha   90.00
_cell.angle_beta   90.00
_cell.angle_gamma   90.00
#
_symmetry.space_group_name_H-M   'P 1'
#
loop_
_entity.id
_entity.type
_entity.pdbx_description
1 polymer ?
#
loop_
_entity_poly.entity_id
_entity_poly.type
_entity_poly.pdbx_seq_one_letter_code
_entity_poly.pdbx_strand_id
1 'polypeptide(L)' 'MVQQNVHYLQSNGLEVTDMKDQEVFWVKFPTGYRIIMDRRELADLAKFFKLHEDKGPGVIEMLYRVKKN' A
#
# COMPACT_ATOMS: atom_id res chain seq x y z
N MET A 1 -4.75 14.35 1.38
CA MET A 1 -3.62 13.57 0.83
C MET A 1 -3.64 12.11 1.27
N VAL A 2 -3.74 11.77 2.56
CA VAL A 2 -3.85 10.35 3.02
C VAL A 2 -5.02 9.61 2.37
N GLN A 3 -6.24 10.18 2.43
CA GLN A 3 -7.42 9.57 1.81
C GLN A 3 -7.26 9.33 0.30
N GLN A 4 -6.52 10.17 -0.41
CA GLN A 4 -6.24 9.97 -1.85
C GLN A 4 -5.34 8.75 -2.06
N ASN A 5 -4.32 8.56 -1.21
CA ASN A 5 -3.44 7.38 -1.27
C ASN A 5 -4.21 6.10 -0.91
N VAL A 6 -5.08 6.15 0.11
CA VAL A 6 -5.95 5.02 0.49
C VAL A 6 -6.85 4.64 -0.69
N HIS A 7 -7.58 5.61 -1.25
CA HIS A 7 -8.48 5.37 -2.38
C HIS A 7 -7.72 4.85 -3.60
N TYR A 8 -6.54 5.40 -3.89
CA TYR A 8 -5.69 4.93 -4.98
C TYR A 8 -5.24 3.48 -4.81
N LEU A 9 -4.80 3.09 -3.61
CA LEU A 9 -4.42 1.71 -3.33
C LEU A 9 -5.65 0.78 -3.43
N GLN A 10 -6.80 1.22 -2.95
CA GLN A 10 -8.05 0.47 -3.06
C GLN A 10 -8.50 0.26 -4.51
N SER A 11 -8.40 1.29 -5.36
CA SER A 11 -8.71 1.16 -6.79
C SER A 11 -7.73 0.25 -7.53
N ASN A 12 -6.56 -0.01 -6.96
CA ASN A 12 -5.54 -0.93 -7.48
C ASN A 12 -5.61 -2.34 -6.87
N GLY A 13 -6.73 -2.67 -6.20
CA GLY A 13 -7.03 -4.02 -5.74
C GLY A 13 -6.47 -4.38 -4.36
N LEU A 14 -6.15 -3.40 -3.53
CA LEU A 14 -5.76 -3.61 -2.14
C LEU A 14 -6.91 -3.30 -1.21
N GLU A 15 -7.05 -4.05 -0.11
CA GLU A 15 -7.89 -3.59 0.99
C GLU A 15 -7.01 -2.77 1.93
N VAL A 16 -7.42 -1.53 2.23
CA VAL A 16 -6.70 -0.62 3.13
C VAL A 16 -7.64 -0.19 4.24
N THR A 17 -7.31 -0.53 5.47
CA THR A 17 -8.09 -0.22 6.68
C THR A 17 -7.29 0.74 7.56
N ASP A 18 -7.90 1.86 7.92
CA ASP A 18 -7.36 2.76 8.94
C ASP A 18 -7.60 2.16 10.33
N MET A 19 -6.53 1.98 11.10
CA MET A 19 -6.57 1.30 12.40
C MET A 19 -6.49 2.28 13.57
N LYS A 20 -5.97 3.49 13.35
CA LYS A 20 -5.70 4.45 14.43
C LYS A 20 -5.59 5.87 13.87
N ASP A 21 -6.71 6.50 13.56
CA ASP A 21 -6.78 7.92 13.16
C ASP A 21 -5.74 8.35 12.10
N GLN A 22 -5.58 7.52 11.07
CA GLN A 22 -4.62 7.70 9.97
C GLN A 22 -3.16 7.66 10.40
N GLU A 23 -2.84 7.10 11.57
CA GLU A 23 -1.47 6.84 12.00
C GLU A 23 -1.04 5.44 11.59
N VAL A 24 -1.92 4.44 11.62
CA VAL A 24 -1.58 3.05 11.28
C VAL A 24 -2.59 2.50 10.28
N PHE A 25 -2.09 1.87 9.23
CA PHE A 25 -2.91 1.28 8.17
C PHE A 25 -2.65 -0.21 8.08
N TRP A 26 -3.72 -0.99 7.99
CA TRP A 26 -3.62 -2.39 7.63
C TRP A 26 -3.89 -2.55 6.15
N VAL A 27 -2.93 -3.10 5.43
CA VAL A 27 -2.98 -3.27 3.98
C VAL A 27 -2.98 -4.75 3.64
N LYS A 28 -4.05 -5.22 3.01
CA LYS A 28 -4.16 -6.57 2.49
C LYS A 28 -3.84 -6.57 1.00
N PHE A 29 -2.83 -7.34 0.66
CA PHE A 29 -2.46 -7.69 -0.69
C PHE A 29 -2.99 -9.09 -1.03
N PRO A 30 -2.97 -9.50 -2.31
CA PRO A 30 -3.30 -10.88 -2.68
C PRO A 30 -2.42 -11.94 -2.02
N THR A 31 -1.16 -11.63 -1.70
CA THR A 31 -0.22 -12.62 -1.14
C THR A 31 -0.05 -12.54 0.38
N GLY A 32 -0.67 -11.55 1.03
CA GLY A 32 -0.66 -11.44 2.49
C GLY A 32 -1.01 -10.06 3.01
N TYR A 33 -0.85 -9.89 4.32
CA TYR A 33 -1.10 -8.63 5.00
C TYR A 33 0.21 -7.90 5.33
N ARG A 34 0.13 -6.58 5.41
CA ARG A 34 1.19 -5.69 5.89
C ARG A 34 0.61 -4.60 6.77
N ILE A 35 1.28 -4.34 7.88
CA ILE A 35 1.01 -3.15 8.71
C ILE A 35 1.90 -2.03 8.19
N ILE A 36 1.30 -0.87 7.94
CA ILE A 36 1.98 0.38 7.60
C ILE A 36 1.86 1.31 8.80
N MET A 37 3.00 1.76 9.31
CA MET A 37 3.08 2.38 10.63
C MET A 37 2.86 3.90 10.63
N ASP A 38 2.85 4.53 9.45
CA ASP A 38 2.60 5.96 9.30
C ASP A 38 2.09 6.37 7.90
N ARG A 39 1.69 7.63 7.79
CA ARG A 39 1.17 8.26 6.55
C ARG A 39 2.21 8.36 5.44
N ARG A 40 3.49 8.45 5.77
CA ARG A 40 4.59 8.58 4.82
C ARG A 40 4.86 7.24 4.14
N GLU A 41 4.91 6.15 4.90
CA GLU A 41 5.04 4.81 4.35
C GLU A 41 3.84 4.43 3.48
N LEU A 42 2.62 4.87 3.83
CA LEU A 42 1.45 4.70 2.97
C LEU A 42 1.60 5.45 1.63
N ALA A 43 2.09 6.70 1.69
CA ALA A 43 2.34 7.49 0.49
C ALA A 43 3.44 6.89 -0.38
N ASP A 44 4.50 6.36 0.23
CA ASP A 44 5.58 5.66 -0.47
C ASP A 44 5.08 4.38 -1.14
N LEU A 45 4.17 3.63 -0.49
CA LEU A 45 3.50 2.49 -1.10
C LEU A 45 2.66 2.92 -2.32
N ALA A 46 1.82 3.93 -2.19
CA ALA A 46 1.01 4.44 -3.29
C ALA A 46 1.88 4.92 -4.47
N LYS A 47 2.98 5.62 -4.18
CA LYS A 47 3.96 6.01 -5.20
C LYS A 47 4.61 4.79 -5.86
N PHE A 48 4.94 3.76 -5.09
CA PHE A 48 5.52 2.52 -5.62
C PHE A 48 4.54 1.78 -6.54
N PHE A 49 3.26 1.72 -6.19
CA PHE A 49 2.21 1.20 -7.06
C PHE A 49 2.14 1.97 -8.38
N LYS A 50 2.20 3.31 -8.33
CA LYS A 50 2.18 4.14 -9.53
C LYS A 50 3.40 3.93 -10.44
N LEU A 51 4.57 3.67 -9.87
CA LEU A 51 5.79 3.38 -10.65
C LEU A 51 5.76 1.99 -11.33
N HIS A 52 4.85 1.12 -10.90
CA HIS A 52 4.75 -0.26 -11.35
C HIS A 52 3.31 -0.61 -11.75
N GLU A 53 2.53 0.38 -12.22
CA GLU A 53 1.12 0.21 -12.62
C GLU A 53 0.95 -0.79 -13.78
N ASP A 54 2.05 -1.10 -14.49
CA ASP A 54 2.15 -2.15 -15.49
C ASP A 54 2.08 -3.57 -14.91
N LYS A 55 2.12 -3.73 -13.57
CA LYS A 55 2.16 -5.02 -12.87
C LYS A 55 0.94 -5.23 -11.99
N GLY A 56 0.59 -6.50 -11.78
CA GLY A 56 -0.46 -6.87 -10.83
C GLY A 56 -0.05 -6.65 -9.36
N PRO A 57 -1.02 -6.44 -8.45
CA PRO A 57 -0.77 -6.08 -7.04
C PRO A 57 0.11 -7.08 -6.27
N GLY A 58 0.02 -8.39 -6.58
CA GLY A 58 0.87 -9.40 -5.96
C GLY A 58 2.36 -9.27 -6.35
N VAL A 59 2.66 -8.91 -7.60
CA VAL A 59 4.05 -8.70 -8.05
C VAL A 59 4.61 -7.41 -7.43
N ILE A 60 3.80 -6.35 -7.41
CA ILE A 60 4.18 -5.08 -6.78
C ILE A 60 4.49 -5.29 -5.29
N GLU A 61 3.70 -6.10 -4.58
CA GLU A 61 3.97 -6.46 -3.18
C GLU A 61 5.35 -7.09 -3.01
N MET A 62 5.68 -8.11 -3.81
CA MET A 62 6.97 -8.78 -3.75
C MET A 62 8.12 -7.81 -3.99
N LEU A 63 8.01 -6.96 -5.03
CA LEU A 63 9.01 -5.93 -5.33
C LEU A 63 9.16 -4.90 -4.19
N TYR A 64 8.04 -4.48 -3.59
CA TYR A 64 8.06 -3.53 -2.48
C TYR A 64 8.69 -4.12 -1.22
N ARG A 65 8.47 -5.41 -0.95
CA ARG A 65 9.10 -6.15 0.16
C ARG A 65 10.61 -6.27 -0.04
N VAL A 66 11.06 -6.64 -1.25
CA VAL A 66 12.49 -6.75 -1.57
C VAL A 66 13.20 -5.41 -1.41
N LYS A 67 12.60 -4.30 -1.87
CA LYS A 67 13.18 -2.96 -1.72
C LYS A 67 13.34 -2.48 -0.27
N LYS A 68 12.49 -2.98 0.64
CA LYS A 68 12.46 -2.58 2.06
C LYS A 68 13.44 -3.38 2.94
N ASN A 69 13.89 -4.54 2.45
CA ASN A 69 14.88 -5.39 3.11
C ASN A 69 16.29 -5.08 2.57
#